data_AF-A0A5D0SIN3-F1
#
_entry.id   AF-A0A5D0SIN3-F1
#
_cell.length_a   1.000
_cell.length_b   1.000
_cell.length_c   1.000
_cell.angle_alpha   90.00
_cell.angle_beta   90.00
_cell.angle_gamma   90.00
#
_symmetry.space_group_name_H-M   'P 1'
#
loop_
_entity.id
_entity.type
_entity.pdbx_description
1 polymer ?
#
loop_
_entity_poly.entity_id
_entity_poly.type
_entity_poly.pdbx_seq_one_letter_code
_entity_poly.pdbx_strand_id
1 'polypeptide(L)'
;SDFKHYSPEKALAESALSEVRLLEKMSFEEIVISVKSSDVNETVKANEYIDSKVDYPLHVGVTESGIGVDGTVKSALGIGILLSKGIGDTIRVSLPGDPLKEVIVAKSILKALSMKKGVTIIACPTCGRTEINVERLAERIEKATRNIDESIRIAVMGCVVNGIGEGSNSDIGIAGTKEGAAIFIDGEIIETVKREKIEEKFMKYLNKIIKNRRDNA
;
A
#
# COMPACT_ATOMS: atom_id res chain seq x y z
N SER A 1 9.90 -36.11 9.42
CA SER A 1 8.68 -35.63 8.76
C SER A 1 8.59 -36.30 7.41
N ASP A 2 7.36 -36.53 6.96
CA ASP A 2 7.06 -37.26 5.72
C ASP A 2 7.45 -36.47 4.45
N PHE A 3 7.90 -35.23 4.61
CA PHE A 3 8.19 -34.29 3.52
C PHE A 3 9.69 -34.01 3.27
N LYS A 4 10.60 -34.75 3.91
CA LYS A 4 12.07 -34.52 3.82
C LYS A 4 12.66 -34.60 2.40
N HIS A 5 11.94 -35.20 1.46
CA HIS A 5 12.37 -35.34 0.06
C HIS A 5 11.94 -34.15 -0.82
N TYR A 6 11.11 -33.25 -0.28
CA TYR A 6 10.72 -32.02 -0.95
C TYR A 6 11.69 -30.88 -0.64
N SER A 7 11.73 -29.88 -1.53
CA SER A 7 12.37 -28.61 -1.22
C SER A 7 11.63 -27.92 -0.05
N PRO A 8 12.30 -27.03 0.71
CA PRO A 8 11.69 -26.40 1.90
C PRO A 8 10.31 -25.77 1.64
N GLU A 9 10.15 -25.03 0.54
CA GLU A 9 8.88 -24.38 0.17
C GLU A 9 7.76 -25.39 -0.10
N LYS A 10 8.09 -26.52 -0.74
CA LYS A 10 7.12 -27.55 -1.07
C LYS A 10 6.81 -28.44 0.14
N ALA A 11 7.79 -28.68 1.01
CA ALA A 11 7.57 -29.36 2.27
C ALA A 11 6.62 -28.57 3.18
N LEU A 12 6.79 -27.25 3.24
CA LEU A 12 5.89 -26.35 3.97
C LEU A 12 4.47 -26.42 3.40
N ALA A 13 4.33 -26.33 2.08
CA ALA A 13 3.03 -26.38 1.41
C ALA A 13 2.33 -27.75 1.55
N GLU A 14 3.04 -28.86 1.33
CA GLU A 14 2.46 -30.21 1.46
C GLU A 14 2.05 -30.54 2.90
N SER A 15 2.74 -29.98 3.90
CA SER A 15 2.32 -30.09 5.29
C SER A 15 0.97 -29.43 5.55
N ALA A 16 0.67 -28.29 4.93
CA ALA A 16 -0.65 -27.68 5.03
C ALA A 16 -1.69 -28.47 4.23
N LEU A 17 -1.35 -28.88 3.01
CA LEU A 17 -2.26 -29.67 2.16
C LEU A 17 -2.58 -31.05 2.76
N SER A 18 -1.70 -31.67 3.55
CA SER A 18 -2.03 -32.91 4.25
C SER A 18 -3.12 -32.72 5.30
N GLU A 19 -3.11 -31.59 6.01
CA GLU A 19 -4.16 -31.23 6.97
C GLU A 19 -5.47 -30.92 6.24
N VAL A 20 -5.42 -30.19 5.12
CA VAL A 20 -6.59 -29.94 4.26
C VAL A 20 -7.24 -31.26 3.83
N ARG A 21 -6.47 -32.20 3.31
CA ARG A 21 -6.96 -33.53 2.90
C ARG A 21 -7.54 -34.33 4.07
N LEU A 22 -7.08 -34.09 5.30
CA LEU A 22 -7.64 -34.73 6.50
C LEU A 22 -9.01 -34.14 6.84
N LEU A 23 -9.15 -32.81 6.80
CA LEU A 23 -10.42 -32.12 7.01
C LEU A 23 -11.46 -32.49 5.95
N GLU A 24 -11.07 -32.56 4.68
CA GLU A 24 -11.93 -33.01 3.58
C GLU A 24 -12.45 -34.44 3.79
N LYS A 25 -11.61 -35.37 4.28
CA LYS A 25 -12.04 -36.75 4.63
C LYS A 25 -13.07 -36.78 5.75
N MET A 26 -13.10 -35.74 6.59
CA MET A 26 -14.10 -35.55 7.64
C MET A 26 -15.32 -34.74 7.16
N SER A 27 -15.41 -34.45 5.85
CA SER A 27 -16.45 -33.62 5.23
C SER A 27 -16.52 -32.20 5.81
N PHE A 28 -15.37 -31.64 6.18
CA PHE A 28 -15.24 -30.26 6.62
C PHE A 28 -14.58 -29.41 5.52
N GLU A 29 -15.30 -28.40 5.02
CA GLU A 29 -14.87 -27.57 3.88
C GLU A 29 -14.72 -26.08 4.23
N GLU A 30 -15.06 -25.66 5.46
CA GLU A 30 -14.90 -24.26 5.90
C GLU A 30 -13.44 -23.97 6.28
N ILE A 31 -12.56 -23.98 5.28
CA ILE A 31 -11.10 -23.95 5.45
C ILE A 31 -10.53 -22.63 4.92
N VAL A 32 -9.60 -22.05 5.69
CA VAL A 32 -8.69 -20.99 5.23
C VAL A 32 -7.26 -21.47 5.46
N ILE A 33 -6.42 -21.39 4.44
CA ILE A 33 -5.04 -21.91 4.50
C ILE A 33 -4.07 -20.76 4.72
N SER A 34 -3.09 -20.96 5.61
CA SER A 34 -2.00 -20.01 5.85
C SER A 34 -0.70 -20.77 5.94
N VAL A 35 0.20 -20.56 4.99
CA VAL A 35 1.61 -20.98 5.10
C VAL A 35 2.51 -19.76 5.05
N LYS A 36 3.40 -19.65 6.05
CA LYS A 36 4.28 -18.51 6.22
C LYS A 36 5.67 -19.02 6.56
N SER A 37 6.67 -18.38 5.98
CA SER A 37 8.07 -18.57 6.33
C SER A 37 8.67 -17.23 6.70
N SER A 38 9.86 -17.28 7.32
CA SER A 38 10.71 -16.12 7.46
C SER A 38 11.51 -15.85 6.19
N ASP A 39 11.52 -16.72 5.18
CA ASP A 39 12.03 -16.40 3.86
C ASP A 39 10.91 -15.94 2.91
N VAL A 40 11.17 -14.86 2.15
CA VAL A 40 10.19 -14.29 1.23
C VAL A 40 9.93 -15.22 0.04
N ASN A 41 10.98 -15.80 -0.54
CA ASN A 41 10.84 -16.67 -1.71
C ASN A 41 10.18 -17.99 -1.33
N GLU A 42 10.51 -18.55 -0.17
CA GLU A 42 9.87 -19.73 0.37
C GLU A 42 8.38 -19.49 0.58
N THR A 43 8.01 -18.36 1.22
CA THR A 43 6.60 -17.97 1.42
C THR A 43 5.87 -17.85 0.09
N VAL A 44 6.44 -17.14 -0.88
CA VAL A 44 5.83 -16.93 -2.20
C VAL A 44 5.59 -18.27 -2.91
N LYS A 45 6.65 -19.09 -3.06
CA LYS A 45 6.55 -20.36 -3.79
C LYS A 45 5.64 -21.38 -3.09
N ALA A 46 5.64 -21.41 -1.75
CA ALA A 46 4.75 -22.29 -1.00
C ALA A 46 3.28 -21.94 -1.26
N ASN A 47 2.93 -20.66 -1.21
CA ASN A 47 1.55 -20.22 -1.48
C ASN A 47 1.16 -20.41 -2.96
N GLU A 48 2.06 -20.14 -3.92
CA GLU A 48 1.83 -20.46 -5.34
C GLU A 48 1.57 -21.95 -5.57
N TYR A 49 2.32 -22.81 -4.86
CA TYR A 49 2.10 -24.24 -4.95
C TYR A 49 0.73 -24.63 -4.39
N ILE A 50 0.31 -24.08 -3.25
CA ILE A 50 -1.02 -24.35 -2.67
C ILE A 50 -2.14 -23.87 -3.59
N ASP A 51 -2.05 -22.64 -4.10
CA ASP A 51 -3.00 -22.04 -5.03
C ASP A 51 -3.19 -22.91 -6.29
N SER A 52 -2.13 -23.55 -6.77
CA SER A 52 -2.21 -24.50 -7.89
C SER A 52 -2.89 -25.85 -7.59
N LYS A 53 -3.24 -26.12 -6.34
CA LYS A 53 -3.74 -27.43 -5.87
C LYS A 53 -5.16 -27.38 -5.32
N VAL A 54 -5.57 -26.28 -4.71
CA VAL A 54 -6.85 -26.14 -4.02
C VAL A 54 -7.41 -24.73 -4.21
N ASP A 55 -8.72 -24.59 -4.08
CA ASP A 55 -9.46 -23.34 -4.28
C ASP A 55 -9.94 -22.72 -2.95
N TYR A 56 -9.24 -23.04 -1.85
CA TYR A 56 -9.56 -22.50 -0.53
C TYR A 56 -8.94 -21.11 -0.34
N PRO A 57 -9.62 -20.18 0.37
CA PRO A 57 -9.07 -18.87 0.66
C PRO A 57 -7.70 -18.94 1.35
N LEU A 58 -6.78 -18.07 0.94
CA LEU A 58 -5.42 -17.99 1.45
C LEU A 58 -5.23 -16.76 2.35
N HIS A 59 -4.78 -17.01 3.57
CA HIS A 59 -4.30 -15.96 4.48
C HIS A 59 -2.79 -15.79 4.36
N VAL A 60 -2.37 -14.74 3.64
CA VAL A 60 -0.98 -14.52 3.29
C VAL A 60 -0.28 -13.56 4.25
N GLY A 61 1.01 -13.79 4.45
CA GLY A 61 1.86 -12.94 5.28
C GLY A 61 3.25 -13.55 5.42
N VAL A 62 4.21 -12.71 5.79
CA VAL A 62 5.57 -13.15 6.15
C VAL A 62 5.65 -13.20 7.67
N THR A 63 6.20 -14.29 8.23
CA THR A 63 6.48 -14.36 9.68
C THR A 63 7.92 -13.92 9.96
N GLU A 64 8.22 -13.52 11.19
CA GLU A 64 9.57 -13.10 11.60
C GLU A 64 10.20 -12.09 10.60
N SER A 65 9.42 -11.05 10.25
CA SER A 65 9.81 -10.15 9.16
C SER A 65 11.00 -9.26 9.53
N GLY A 66 11.30 -9.11 10.81
CA GLY A 66 12.30 -8.17 11.33
C GLY A 66 11.64 -6.96 11.98
N ILE A 67 12.41 -5.89 12.18
CA ILE A 67 11.95 -4.66 12.83
C ILE A 67 11.99 -3.48 11.86
N GLY A 68 11.15 -2.47 12.11
CA GLY A 68 11.20 -1.20 11.40
C GLY A 68 11.13 -1.34 9.88
N VAL A 69 12.13 -0.79 9.19
CA VAL A 69 12.21 -0.76 7.72
C VAL A 69 12.35 -2.17 7.15
N ASP A 70 13.23 -3.01 7.71
CA ASP A 70 13.49 -4.35 7.18
C ASP A 70 12.23 -5.22 7.24
N GLY A 71 11.51 -5.19 8.36
CA GLY A 71 10.23 -5.89 8.50
C GLY A 71 9.16 -5.38 7.54
N THR A 72 9.13 -4.07 7.32
CA THR A 72 8.19 -3.43 6.39
C THR A 72 8.48 -3.84 4.95
N VAL A 73 9.73 -3.75 4.51
CA VAL A 73 10.17 -4.11 3.15
C VAL A 73 9.93 -5.59 2.88
N LYS A 74 10.33 -6.46 3.81
CA LYS A 74 10.18 -7.91 3.67
C LYS A 74 8.71 -8.33 3.60
N SER A 75 7.87 -7.75 4.46
CA SER A 75 6.41 -7.99 4.42
C SER A 75 5.79 -7.47 3.12
N ALA A 76 6.18 -6.27 2.68
CA ALA A 76 5.69 -5.68 1.44
C ALA A 76 6.08 -6.49 0.20
N LEU A 77 7.30 -7.04 0.15
CA LEU A 77 7.74 -7.91 -0.94
C LEU A 77 6.96 -9.23 -0.96
N GLY A 78 6.91 -9.97 0.16
CA GLY A 78 6.25 -11.27 0.20
C GLY A 78 4.76 -11.19 -0.08
N ILE A 79 4.06 -10.25 0.58
CA ILE A 79 2.62 -10.03 0.36
C ILE A 79 2.38 -9.44 -1.04
N GLY A 80 3.18 -8.46 -1.44
CA GLY A 80 3.01 -7.75 -2.71
C GLY A 80 3.14 -8.65 -3.93
N ILE A 81 4.13 -9.57 -3.93
CA ILE A 81 4.31 -10.54 -5.01
C ILE A 81 3.09 -11.45 -5.14
N LEU A 82 2.60 -12.02 -4.03
CA LEU A 82 1.43 -12.91 -4.04
C LEU A 82 0.17 -12.19 -4.53
N LEU A 83 -0.14 -11.02 -3.94
CA LEU A 83 -1.33 -10.25 -4.33
C LEU A 83 -1.27 -9.78 -5.78
N SER A 84 -0.08 -9.43 -6.30
CA SER A 84 0.07 -9.05 -7.72
C SER A 84 -0.23 -10.18 -8.70
N LYS A 85 -0.17 -11.44 -8.23
CA LYS A 85 -0.54 -12.65 -8.98
C LYS A 85 -2.00 -13.06 -8.76
N GLY A 86 -2.76 -12.31 -7.95
CA GLY A 86 -4.12 -12.67 -7.56
C GLY A 86 -4.19 -13.69 -6.42
N ILE A 87 -3.08 -13.95 -5.73
CA ILE A 87 -3.00 -14.98 -4.68
C ILE A 87 -3.12 -14.31 -3.31
N GLY A 88 -4.18 -14.64 -2.56
CA GLY A 88 -4.42 -14.17 -1.19
C GLY A 88 -5.72 -13.40 -1.01
N ASP A 89 -6.55 -13.87 -0.07
CA ASP A 89 -7.88 -13.33 0.23
C ASP A 89 -7.86 -12.43 1.48
N THR A 90 -6.90 -12.66 2.36
CA THR A 90 -6.66 -11.84 3.54
C THR A 90 -5.17 -11.77 3.83
N ILE A 91 -4.73 -10.64 4.39
CA ILE A 91 -3.31 -10.40 4.66
C ILE A 91 -3.06 -10.10 6.12
N ARG A 92 -1.86 -10.46 6.59
CA ARG A 92 -1.31 -9.93 7.84
C ARG A 92 0.17 -9.60 7.66
N VAL A 93 0.51 -8.36 8.02
CA VAL A 93 1.89 -7.93 8.24
C VAL A 93 2.29 -8.32 9.65
N SER A 94 3.47 -8.91 9.85
CA SER A 94 3.93 -9.37 11.17
C SER A 94 5.12 -8.53 11.62
N LEU A 95 4.90 -7.51 12.44
CA LEU A 95 5.95 -6.60 12.94
C LEU A 95 5.98 -6.63 14.47
N PRO A 96 7.17 -6.72 15.10
CA PRO A 96 7.27 -6.58 16.54
C PRO A 96 6.79 -5.20 17.03
N GLY A 97 6.03 -5.20 18.13
CA GLY A 97 5.60 -3.98 18.82
C GLY A 97 4.13 -3.63 18.63
N ASP A 98 3.85 -2.36 18.35
CA ASP A 98 2.47 -1.83 18.25
C ASP A 98 1.73 -2.42 17.03
N PRO A 99 0.62 -3.17 17.24
CA PRO A 99 -0.16 -3.76 16.15
C PRO A 99 -0.75 -2.71 15.18
N LEU A 100 -0.88 -1.45 15.60
CA LEU A 100 -1.30 -0.38 14.71
C LEU A 100 -0.33 -0.20 13.54
N LYS A 101 0.98 -0.44 13.74
CA LYS A 101 1.99 -0.39 12.68
C LYS A 101 1.76 -1.48 11.65
N GLU A 102 1.40 -2.70 12.06
CA GLU A 102 1.03 -3.79 11.14
C GLU A 102 -0.12 -3.37 10.23
N VAL A 103 -1.18 -2.76 10.81
CA VAL A 103 -2.36 -2.32 10.07
C VAL A 103 -2.03 -1.19 9.10
N ILE A 104 -1.18 -0.23 9.50
CA ILE A 104 -0.75 0.88 8.62
C ILE A 104 0.01 0.33 7.41
N VAL A 105 0.95 -0.61 7.62
CA VAL A 105 1.73 -1.22 6.53
C VAL A 105 0.83 -2.07 5.64
N ALA A 106 -0.05 -2.89 6.20
CA ALA A 106 -0.98 -3.73 5.43
C ALA A 106 -1.89 -2.86 4.52
N LYS A 107 -2.45 -1.77 5.06
CA LYS A 107 -3.24 -0.81 4.26
C LYS A 107 -2.39 -0.15 3.18
N SER A 108 -1.14 0.17 3.48
CA SER A 108 -0.22 0.79 2.51
C SER A 108 0.11 -0.15 1.35
N ILE A 109 0.34 -1.43 1.62
CA ILE A 109 0.55 -2.47 0.58
C ILE A 109 -0.68 -2.56 -0.32
N LEU A 110 -1.89 -2.68 0.26
CA LEU A 110 -3.13 -2.77 -0.52
C LEU A 110 -3.39 -1.51 -1.36
N LYS A 111 -3.11 -0.31 -0.81
CA LYS A 111 -3.20 0.94 -1.57
C LYS A 111 -2.20 0.99 -2.73
N ALA A 112 -0.95 0.55 -2.51
CA ALA A 112 0.08 0.53 -3.54
C ALA A 112 -0.29 -0.40 -4.73
N LEU A 113 -1.01 -1.49 -4.45
CA LEU A 113 -1.55 -2.41 -5.45
C LEU A 113 -2.92 -2.00 -6.00
N SER A 114 -3.44 -0.83 -5.62
CA SER A 114 -4.78 -0.34 -6.00
C SER A 114 -5.93 -1.27 -5.57
N MET A 115 -5.72 -2.13 -4.56
CA MET A 115 -6.73 -3.05 -4.00
C MET A 115 -7.54 -2.43 -2.86
N LYS A 116 -7.13 -1.25 -2.38
CA LYS A 116 -7.85 -0.51 -1.34
C LYS A 116 -7.97 0.97 -1.70
N LYS A 117 -9.17 1.53 -1.48
CA LYS A 117 -9.42 2.97 -1.61
C LYS A 117 -8.67 3.78 -0.55
N GLY A 118 -8.49 5.06 -0.85
CA GLY A 118 -7.91 6.05 0.04
C GLY A 118 -6.92 6.95 -0.66
N VAL A 119 -6.30 7.82 0.12
CA VAL A 119 -5.35 8.80 -0.39
C VAL A 119 -3.97 8.18 -0.62
N THR A 120 -3.41 8.49 -1.78
CA THR A 120 -2.04 8.17 -2.19
C THR A 120 -1.29 9.48 -2.44
N ILE A 121 -0.24 9.71 -1.66
CA ILE A 121 0.64 10.88 -1.83
C ILE A 121 1.76 10.52 -2.81
N ILE A 122 1.96 11.36 -3.81
CA ILE A 122 3.06 11.29 -4.78
C ILE A 122 3.96 12.49 -4.51
N ALA A 123 5.11 12.25 -3.92
CA ALA A 123 6.08 13.30 -3.60
C ALA A 123 7.30 13.22 -4.52
N CYS A 124 7.81 14.36 -4.98
CA CYS A 124 9.09 14.37 -5.67
C CYS A 124 10.23 14.09 -4.67
N PRO A 125 11.36 13.48 -5.10
CA PRO A 125 12.49 13.16 -4.22
C PRO A 125 13.25 14.39 -3.68
N THR A 126 12.75 15.61 -3.96
CA THR A 126 13.43 16.90 -3.86
C THR A 126 14.67 17.01 -4.76
N CYS A 127 15.02 18.24 -5.14
CA CYS A 127 16.22 18.57 -5.92
C CYS A 127 16.67 20.02 -5.65
N GLY A 128 17.75 20.49 -6.29
CA GLY A 128 18.25 21.87 -6.12
C GLY A 128 17.29 22.99 -6.52
N ARG A 129 16.12 22.67 -7.09
CA ARG A 129 15.05 23.63 -7.46
C ARG A 129 13.95 23.74 -6.41
N THR A 130 14.06 23.01 -5.31
CA THR A 130 13.01 22.89 -4.30
C THR A 130 12.82 24.22 -3.55
N GLU A 131 11.60 24.75 -3.57
CA GLU A 131 11.20 26.01 -2.94
C GLU A 131 10.39 25.81 -1.64
N ILE A 132 9.99 24.56 -1.36
CA ILE A 132 9.21 24.16 -0.17
C ILE A 132 9.76 22.88 0.44
N ASN A 133 9.58 22.69 1.75
CA ASN A 133 9.90 21.42 2.39
C ASN A 133 8.83 20.36 2.01
N VAL A 134 9.14 19.54 1.01
CA VAL A 134 8.24 18.52 0.44
C VAL A 134 7.85 17.48 1.48
N GLU A 135 8.83 16.94 2.21
CA GLU A 135 8.63 15.91 3.23
C GLU A 135 7.62 16.38 4.28
N ARG A 136 7.90 17.53 4.91
CA ARG A 136 7.04 18.09 5.96
C ARG A 136 5.64 18.42 5.46
N LEU A 137 5.50 18.89 4.22
CA LEU A 137 4.18 19.16 3.64
C LEU A 137 3.43 17.87 3.34
N ALA A 138 4.11 16.87 2.76
CA ALA A 138 3.54 15.56 2.46
C ALA A 138 3.03 14.87 3.72
N GLU A 139 3.80 14.87 4.81
CA GLU A 139 3.39 14.32 6.11
C GLU A 139 2.13 15.01 6.67
N ARG A 140 2.07 16.35 6.58
CA ARG A 140 0.91 17.11 7.07
C ARG A 140 -0.34 16.80 6.24
N ILE A 141 -0.20 16.73 4.91
CA ILE A 141 -1.30 16.36 4.02
C ILE A 141 -1.74 14.91 4.25
N GLU A 142 -0.81 13.95 4.37
CA GLU A 142 -1.12 12.56 4.68
C GLU A 142 -1.91 12.45 5.99
N LYS A 143 -1.46 13.14 7.04
CA LYS A 143 -2.16 13.18 8.33
C LYS A 143 -3.56 13.80 8.22
N ALA A 144 -3.70 14.89 7.48
CA ALA A 144 -4.98 15.57 7.28
C ALA A 144 -5.98 14.74 6.44
N THR A 145 -5.47 13.83 5.60
CA THR A 145 -6.26 13.05 4.64
C THR A 145 -6.46 11.58 5.03
N ARG A 146 -5.91 11.14 6.17
CA ARG A 146 -6.00 9.77 6.71
C ARG A 146 -7.41 9.14 6.69
N ASN A 147 -8.46 9.93 6.92
CA ASN A 147 -9.84 9.43 7.08
C ASN A 147 -10.65 9.48 5.77
N ILE A 148 -10.04 9.86 4.65
CA ILE A 148 -10.68 9.89 3.34
C ILE A 148 -10.65 8.46 2.76
N ASP A 149 -11.83 7.91 2.46
CA ASP A 149 -12.01 6.56 1.91
C ASP A 149 -12.33 6.59 0.39
N GLU A 150 -12.15 7.74 -0.24
CA GLU A 150 -12.11 7.87 -1.69
C GLU A 150 -10.69 7.66 -2.23
N SER A 151 -10.56 6.97 -3.36
CA SER A 151 -9.30 6.87 -4.10
C SER A 151 -8.93 8.24 -4.66
N ILE A 152 -7.93 8.90 -4.06
CA ILE A 152 -7.43 10.21 -4.49
C ILE A 152 -5.92 10.20 -4.54
N ARG A 153 -5.36 10.64 -5.66
CA ARG A 153 -3.93 10.83 -5.86
C ARG A 153 -3.59 12.30 -5.62
N ILE A 154 -2.70 12.57 -4.69
CA ILE A 154 -2.27 13.93 -4.35
C ILE A 154 -0.79 14.09 -4.68
N ALA A 155 -0.43 15.07 -5.50
CA ALA A 155 0.96 15.40 -5.78
C ALA A 155 1.51 16.46 -4.80
N VAL A 156 2.70 16.24 -4.24
CA VAL A 156 3.44 17.22 -3.42
C VAL A 156 4.82 17.43 -4.01
N MET A 157 5.02 18.59 -4.62
CA MET A 157 6.13 18.84 -5.52
C MET A 157 6.93 20.05 -5.04
N GLY A 158 8.26 19.91 -5.07
CA GLY A 158 9.17 20.92 -4.53
C GLY A 158 9.22 22.21 -5.34
N CYS A 159 8.87 22.19 -6.63
CA CYS A 159 8.95 23.35 -7.52
C CYS A 159 7.89 23.33 -8.61
N VAL A 160 7.52 24.49 -9.14
CA VAL A 160 6.61 24.62 -10.30
C VAL A 160 7.25 24.20 -11.64
N VAL A 161 8.58 24.15 -11.73
CA VAL A 161 9.29 23.94 -13.01
C VAL A 161 9.02 22.55 -13.59
N ASN A 162 9.33 21.50 -12.82
CA ASN A 162 9.04 20.11 -13.23
C ASN A 162 7.86 19.53 -12.45
N GLY A 163 7.55 20.07 -11.28
CA GLY A 163 6.60 19.45 -10.36
C GLY A 163 5.19 19.30 -10.91
N ILE A 164 4.72 20.29 -11.69
CA ILE A 164 3.36 20.21 -12.28
C ILE A 164 3.30 19.07 -13.31
N GLY A 165 4.33 18.93 -14.14
CA GLY A 165 4.43 17.84 -15.11
C GLY A 165 4.54 16.47 -14.42
N GLU A 166 5.42 16.34 -13.43
CA GLU A 166 5.60 15.12 -12.61
C GLU A 166 4.31 14.72 -11.86
N GLY A 167 3.50 15.71 -11.47
CA GLY A 167 2.24 15.53 -10.75
C GLY A 167 0.98 15.51 -11.61
N SER A 168 1.09 15.61 -12.94
CA SER A 168 -0.07 15.75 -13.84
C SER A 168 -1.06 14.57 -13.78
N ASN A 169 -0.57 13.38 -13.41
CA ASN A 169 -1.39 12.18 -13.21
C ASN A 169 -2.07 12.11 -11.81
N SER A 170 -2.06 13.20 -11.05
CA SER A 170 -2.72 13.33 -9.75
C SER A 170 -4.03 14.10 -9.88
N ASP A 171 -4.98 13.83 -8.99
CA ASP A 171 -6.28 14.51 -8.97
C ASP A 171 -6.14 15.97 -8.51
N ILE A 172 -5.14 16.24 -7.68
CA ILE A 172 -4.79 17.56 -7.19
C ILE A 172 -3.34 17.56 -6.73
N GLY A 173 -2.65 18.69 -6.89
CA GLY A 173 -1.28 18.81 -6.42
C GLY A 173 -0.91 20.18 -5.88
N ILE A 174 0.23 20.19 -5.20
CA ILE A 174 0.90 21.37 -4.66
C ILE A 174 2.30 21.42 -5.29
N ALA A 175 2.67 22.55 -5.89
CA ALA A 175 4.01 22.80 -6.40
C ALA A 175 4.64 24.04 -5.74
N GLY A 176 5.85 23.92 -5.22
CA GLY A 176 6.55 25.01 -4.53
C GLY A 176 6.85 26.23 -5.40
N THR A 177 6.70 27.42 -4.83
CA THR A 177 7.12 28.70 -5.42
C THR A 177 7.93 29.51 -4.41
N LYS A 178 8.65 30.55 -4.87
CA LYS A 178 9.47 31.41 -4.00
C LYS A 178 8.71 32.03 -2.83
N GLU A 179 7.43 32.35 -3.01
CA GLU A 179 6.60 33.03 -2.00
C GLU A 179 5.58 32.10 -1.32
N GLY A 180 5.45 30.85 -1.77
CA GLY A 180 4.39 29.95 -1.33
C GLY A 180 4.28 28.70 -2.18
N ALA A 181 3.09 28.42 -2.73
CA ALA A 181 2.87 27.28 -3.61
C ALA A 181 1.78 27.54 -4.65
N ALA A 182 1.85 26.82 -5.76
CA ALA A 182 0.79 26.70 -6.74
C ALA A 182 -0.02 25.44 -6.45
N ILE A 183 -1.34 25.57 -6.33
CA ILE A 183 -2.27 24.44 -6.32
C ILE A 183 -2.68 24.19 -7.77
N PHE A 184 -2.57 22.94 -8.21
CA PHE A 184 -2.91 22.53 -9.57
C PHE A 184 -3.84 21.33 -9.58
N ILE A 185 -4.65 21.22 -10.63
CA ILE A 185 -5.59 20.12 -10.90
C ILE A 185 -5.43 19.77 -12.38
N ASP A 186 -5.32 18.49 -12.72
CA ASP A 186 -5.14 18.01 -14.11
C ASP A 186 -3.99 18.71 -14.87
N GLY A 187 -2.93 19.07 -14.14
CA GLY A 187 -1.76 19.76 -14.70
C GLY A 187 -1.92 21.28 -14.89
N GLU A 188 -3.07 21.86 -14.54
CA GLU A 188 -3.33 23.30 -14.64
C GLU A 188 -3.29 24.00 -13.28
N ILE A 189 -2.61 25.15 -13.19
CA ILE A 189 -2.56 25.95 -11.96
C ILE A 189 -3.91 26.62 -11.74
N ILE A 190 -4.54 26.33 -10.60
CA ILE A 190 -5.85 26.88 -10.23
C ILE A 190 -5.70 28.09 -9.30
N GLU A 191 -4.76 28.05 -8.36
CA GLU A 191 -4.51 29.15 -7.43
C GLU A 191 -3.04 29.14 -6.99
N THR A 192 -2.38 30.32 -6.99
CA THR A 192 -1.10 30.49 -6.30
C THR A 192 -1.35 31.14 -4.94
N VAL A 193 -0.81 30.52 -3.89
CA VAL A 193 -1.13 30.85 -2.50
C VAL A 193 0.14 31.10 -1.70
N LYS A 194 0.07 32.03 -0.74
CA LYS A 194 1.15 32.29 0.22
C LYS A 194 1.35 31.09 1.15
N ARG A 195 2.57 30.95 1.72
CA ARG A 195 2.97 29.82 2.57
C ARG A 195 1.98 29.49 3.68
N GLU A 196 1.41 30.49 4.32
CA GLU A 196 0.52 30.33 5.48
C GLU A 196 -0.85 29.77 5.08
N LYS A 197 -1.24 29.91 3.81
CA LYS A 197 -2.56 29.53 3.29
C LYS A 197 -2.55 28.22 2.50
N ILE A 198 -1.39 27.57 2.34
CA ILE A 198 -1.25 26.36 1.51
C ILE A 198 -2.26 25.29 1.92
N GLU A 199 -2.30 24.93 3.20
CA GLU A 199 -3.16 23.83 3.66
C GLU A 199 -4.64 24.18 3.64
N GLU A 200 -4.99 25.38 4.09
CA GLU A 200 -6.38 25.86 4.08
C GLU A 200 -6.96 25.79 2.65
N LYS A 201 -6.21 26.32 1.69
CA LYS A 201 -6.62 26.37 0.29
C LYS A 201 -6.59 25.01 -0.36
N PHE A 202 -5.56 24.21 -0.12
CA PHE A 202 -5.48 22.85 -0.61
C PHE A 202 -6.67 21.99 -0.15
N MET A 203 -6.98 22.01 1.16
CA MET A 203 -8.11 21.26 1.71
C MET A 203 -9.45 21.76 1.16
N LYS A 204 -9.60 23.07 0.92
CA LYS A 204 -10.79 23.61 0.25
C LYS A 204 -11.01 23.00 -1.13
N TYR A 205 -9.97 22.91 -1.96
CA TYR A 205 -10.07 22.32 -3.30
C TYR A 205 -10.26 20.80 -3.25
N LEU A 206 -9.53 20.11 -2.37
CA LEU A 206 -9.69 18.67 -2.17
C LEU A 206 -11.13 18.30 -1.77
N ASN A 207 -11.73 19.02 -0.82
CA ASN A 207 -13.11 18.80 -0.40
C ASN A 207 -14.11 19.06 -1.54
N LYS A 208 -13.84 20.02 -2.42
CA LYS A 208 -14.66 20.27 -3.61
C LYS A 208 -14.59 19.09 -4.59
N ILE A 209 -13.41 18.52 -4.81
CA ILE A 209 -13.21 17.33 -5.65
C ILE A 209 -13.99 16.13 -5.07
N ILE A 210 -13.84 15.87 -3.77
CA ILE A 210 -14.55 14.78 -3.08
C ILE A 210 -16.06 14.93 -3.23
N LYS A 211 -16.58 16.14 -2.98
CA LYS A 211 -18.02 16.42 -3.12
C LYS A 211 -18.49 16.16 -4.55
N ASN A 212 -17.81 16.71 -5.55
CA ASN A 212 -18.17 16.52 -6.95
C ASN A 212 -18.15 15.04 -7.36
N ARG A 213 -17.22 14.22 -6.85
CA ARG A 213 -17.19 12.77 -7.12
C ARG A 213 -18.38 12.05 -6.52
N ARG A 214 -18.79 12.42 -5.30
CA ARG A 214 -19.97 11.85 -4.64
C ARG A 214 -21.28 12.23 -5.31
N ASP A 215 -21.39 13.46 -5.81
CA ASP A 215 -22.60 13.95 -6.49
C ASP A 215 -22.79 13.32 -7.88
N ASN A 216 -21.73 12.77 -8.49
CA ASN A 216 -21.75 12.14 -9.82
C ASN A 216 -21.67 10.60 -9.78
N ALA A 217 -21.65 9.98 -8.59
CA ALA A 217 -21.60 8.53 -8.39
C ALA A 217 -23.00 7.97 -8.14
#